data_AF-D2Y3D2-F1
#
_entry.id   AF-D2Y3D2-F1
#
_cell.length_a   1.000
_cell.length_b   1.000
_cell.length_c   1.000
_cell.angle_alpha   90.00
_cell.angle_beta   90.00
_cell.angle_gamma   90.00
#
_symmetry.space_group_name_H-M   'P 1'
#
loop_
_entity.id
_entity.type
_entity.pdbx_description
1 polymer ?
#
loop_
_entity_poly.entity_id
_entity_poly.type
_entity_poly.pdbx_seq_one_letter_code
_entity_poly.pdbx_strand_id
1 'polypeptide(L)' 'GVTPKASIYAVKVADEKGDGYYSWIIKGIEWAIENFMEVFNISIEGAN' A
#
# COMPACT_ATOMS: atom_id res chain seq x y z
N GLY A 1 -18.30 -1.34 -7.47
CA GLY A 1 -17.42 -1.92 -6.44
C GLY A 1 -18.24 -2.79 -5.52
N VAL A 2 -17.66 -3.87 -4.99
CA VAL A 2 -18.37 -4.83 -4.12
C VAL A 2 -18.83 -4.21 -2.79
N THR A 3 -18.11 -3.19 -2.30
CA THR A 3 -18.46 -2.44 -1.08
C THR A 3 -18.54 -0.93 -1.38
N PRO A 4 -19.71 -0.39 -1.76
CA PRO A 4 -19.86 1.01 -2.17
C PRO A 4 -19.65 2.05 -1.05
N LYS A 5 -19.68 1.62 0.22
CA LYS A 5 -19.56 2.50 1.39
C LYS A 5 -18.15 2.54 2.00
N ALA A 6 -17.21 1.76 1.47
CA ALA A 6 -15.84 1.77 1.97
C ALA A 6 -15.11 3.03 1.48
N SER A 7 -14.34 3.65 2.37
CA SER A 7 -13.36 4.68 2.01
C SER A 7 -12.10 4.00 1.49
N ILE A 8 -11.58 4.46 0.35
CA ILE A 8 -10.39 3.89 -0.29
C ILE A 8 -9.27 4.94 -0.25
N TYR A 9 -8.10 4.54 0.21
CA TYR A 9 -6.91 5.39 0.31
C TYR A 9 -5.78 4.80 -0.55
N ALA A 10 -5.16 5.65 -1.38
CA ALA A 10 -4.03 5.27 -2.22
C ALA A 10 -2.70 5.66 -1.56
N VAL A 11 -1.84 4.68 -1.31
CA VAL A 11 -0.48 4.87 -0.78
C VAL A 11 0.53 4.41 -1.82
N LYS A 12 1.30 5.35 -2.38
CA LYS A 12 2.29 5.04 -3.43
C LYS A 12 3.60 4.56 -2.79
N VAL A 13 4.00 3.33 -3.10
CA VAL A 13 5.23 2.68 -2.59
C VAL A 13 6.21 2.24 -3.69
N ALA A 14 5.93 2.60 -4.94
CA ALA A 14 6.76 2.32 -6.10
C ALA A 14 6.96 3.58 -6.94
N ASP A 15 8.00 3.62 -7.76
CA ASP A 15 8.29 4.71 -8.68
C ASP A 15 7.44 4.65 -9.96
N GLU A 16 7.81 5.41 -10.98
CA GLU A 16 7.08 5.45 -12.27
C GLU A 16 7.29 4.20 -13.14
N LYS A 17 8.35 3.42 -12.88
CA LYS A 17 8.65 2.16 -13.58
C LYS A 17 8.03 0.95 -12.89
N GLY A 18 7.47 1.15 -11.69
CA GLY A 18 6.94 0.09 -10.84
C GLY A 18 7.98 -0.49 -9.89
N ASP A 19 9.19 0.07 -9.86
CA ASP A 19 10.27 -0.36 -8.97
C ASP A 19 10.11 0.28 -7.59
N GLY A 20 10.58 -0.40 -6.55
CA GLY A 20 10.48 0.11 -5.18
C GLY A 20 11.47 -0.56 -4.24
N TYR A 21 11.54 -0.03 -3.03
CA TYR A 21 12.37 -0.58 -1.96
C TYR A 21 11.48 -1.22 -0.89
N TYR A 22 11.95 -2.31 -0.28
CA TYR A 22 11.27 -2.88 0.90
C TYR A 22 11.02 -1.84 1.99
N SER A 23 11.93 -0.89 2.17
CA SER A 23 11.77 0.22 3.12
C SER A 23 10.60 1.15 2.79
N TRP A 24 10.22 1.31 1.52
CA TRP A 24 9.07 2.13 1.13
C TRP A 24 7.76 1.39 1.41
N ILE A 25 7.75 0.07 1.20
CA ILE A 25 6.61 -0.79 1.54
C ILE A 25 6.37 -0.77 3.05
N ILE A 26 7.44 -0.91 3.86
CA ILE A 26 7.35 -0.85 5.32
C ILE A 26 6.75 0.48 5.77
N LYS A 27 7.24 1.62 5.23
CA LYS A 27 6.68 2.95 5.55
C LYS A 27 5.20 3.08 5.16
N GLY A 28 4.79 2.48 4.04
CA GLY A 28 3.39 2.44 3.64
C GLY A 28 2.50 1.66 4.62
N ILE A 29 3.02 0.55 5.17
CA ILE A 29 2.34 -0.24 6.20
C ILE A 29 2.27 0.53 7.53
N GLU A 30 3.38 1.16 7.95
CA GLU A 30 3.41 1.99 9.16
C GLU A 30 2.36 3.11 9.08
N TRP A 31 2.28 3.81 7.94
CA TRP A 31 1.26 4.82 7.71
C TRP A 31 -0.17 4.24 7.81
N ALA A 32 -0.41 3.05 7.26
CA ALA A 32 -1.72 2.39 7.34
C ALA A 32 -2.10 2.04 8.78
N ILE A 33 -1.15 1.61 9.60
CA ILE A 33 -1.35 1.32 11.03
C ILE A 33 -1.68 2.61 11.79
N GLU A 34 -0.89 3.68 11.58
CA GLU A 34 -1.10 4.99 12.22
C GLU A 34 -2.46 5.62 11.89
N ASN A 35 -3.00 5.30 10.71
CA ASN A 35 -4.31 5.78 10.26
C ASN A 35 -5.45 4.78 10.50
N PHE A 36 -5.20 3.72 11.28
CA PHE A 36 -6.20 2.71 11.65
C PHE A 36 -6.89 2.05 10.44
N MET A 37 -6.14 1.80 9.36
CA MET A 37 -6.67 1.09 8.21
C MET A 37 -7.01 -0.36 8.59
N GLU A 38 -8.23 -0.78 8.30
CA GLU A 38 -8.73 -2.10 8.67
C GLU A 38 -8.34 -3.20 7.67
N VAL A 39 -8.19 -2.81 6.40
CA VAL A 39 -7.82 -3.70 5.30
C VAL A 39 -6.78 -3.01 4.43
N PHE A 40 -5.74 -3.75 4.06
CA PHE A 40 -4.68 -3.26 3.20
C PHE A 40 -4.40 -4.27 2.09
N ASN A 41 -4.14 -3.76 0.90
CA ASN A 41 -3.86 -4.56 -0.30
C ASN A 41 -2.60 -4.01 -0.98
N ILE A 42 -1.63 -4.88 -1.25
CA ILE A 42 -0.40 -4.54 -1.97
C ILE A 42 -0.31 -5.42 -3.21
N SER A 43 0.04 -4.81 -4.34
CA SER A 43 0.38 -5.52 -5.57
C SER A 43 1.84 -5.27 -5.89
N ILE A 44 2.73 -6.09 -5.34
CA ILE A 44 4.18 -6.03 -5.54
C ILE A 44 4.76 -7.43 -5.66
N GLU A 45 5.92 -7.54 -6.29
CA GLU A 45 6.75 -8.74 -6.34
C GLU A 45 8.17 -8.37 -5.86
N GLY A 46 8.85 -9.30 -5.19
CA GLY A 46 10.23 -9.10 -4.73
C GLY A 46 11.24 -9.51 -5.79
N ALA A 47 12.40 -8.84 -5.82
CA ALA A 47 13.55 -9.36 -6.56
C ALA A 47 14.08 -10.61 -5.84
N ASN A 48 14.31 -11.70 -6.60
CA ASN A 48 14.90 -12.94 -6.12
C ASN A 48 16.34 -12.75 -5.62
#